data_AF-A0A2K8K8M4-F1
#
_entry.id   AF-A0A2K8K8M4-F1
#
_cell.length_a   1.000
_cell.length_b   1.000
_cell.length_c   1.000
_cell.angle_alpha   90.00
_cell.angle_beta   90.00
_cell.angle_gamma   90.00
#
_symmetry.space_group_name_H-M   'P 1'
#
loop_
_entity.id
_entity.type
_entity.pdbx_description
1 polymer ?
#
loop_
_entity_poly.entity_id
_entity_poly.type
_entity_poly.pdbx_seq_one_letter_code
_entity_poly.pdbx_strand_id
1 'polypeptide(L)'
;MINENDILDMTCLTRAQIDAISDHEHMDTVSAAELGEYLMHIHHGPQKVQKMICEDIADALHEGNLTQARQLYKALKEFLADHPEALRGNI
;
A
#
# COMPACT_ATOMS: atom_id res chain seq x y z
N MET A 1 -16.86 20.50 7.79
CA MET A 1 -17.10 19.76 6.52
C MET A 1 -15.90 18.86 6.37
N ILE A 2 -16.11 17.56 6.23
CA ILE A 2 -15.03 16.60 6.01
C ILE A 2 -14.69 16.64 4.51
N ASN A 3 -13.40 16.72 4.19
CA ASN A 3 -12.86 16.68 2.82
C ASN A 3 -12.03 15.41 2.60
N GLU A 4 -11.61 15.15 1.37
CA GLU A 4 -10.83 13.96 1.01
C GLU A 4 -9.58 13.77 1.88
N ASN A 5 -8.80 14.82 2.13
CA ASN A 5 -7.60 14.72 2.97
C ASN A 5 -7.93 14.31 4.40
N ASP A 6 -9.09 14.74 4.93
CA ASP A 6 -9.53 14.35 6.27
C ASP A 6 -9.79 12.83 6.33
N ILE A 7 -10.24 12.21 5.22
CA ILE A 7 -10.44 10.76 5.13
C ILE A 7 -9.08 10.04 5.03
N LEU A 8 -8.17 10.54 4.18
CA LEU A 8 -6.84 9.95 4.04
C LEU A 8 -6.03 10.00 5.35
N ASP A 9 -6.22 11.06 6.14
CA ASP A 9 -5.60 11.24 7.47
C ASP A 9 -6.19 10.35 8.57
N MET A 10 -7.32 9.67 8.33
CA MET A 10 -7.90 8.74 9.29
C MET A 10 -7.34 7.31 9.17
N THR A 11 -6.50 7.06 8.17
CA THR A 11 -5.85 5.76 7.99
C THR A 11 -4.49 5.72 8.68
N CYS A 12 -4.03 4.52 9.03
CA CYS A 12 -2.64 4.31 9.46
C CYS A 12 -1.64 4.22 8.29
N LEU A 13 -2.07 4.52 7.07
CA LEU A 13 -1.26 4.44 5.85
C LEU A 13 -0.78 5.83 5.40
N THR A 14 0.43 5.88 4.85
CA THR A 14 0.94 7.06 4.17
C THR A 14 0.31 7.22 2.78
N ARG A 15 0.39 8.43 2.21
CA ARG A 15 -0.18 8.71 0.88
C ARG A 15 0.43 7.82 -0.20
N ALA A 16 1.74 7.61 -0.14
CA ALA A 16 2.43 6.73 -1.08
C ALA A 16 1.99 5.26 -0.96
N GLN A 17 1.56 4.82 0.23
CA GLN A 17 1.03 3.47 0.44
C GLN A 17 -0.42 3.36 -0.08
N ILE A 18 -1.23 4.41 0.13
CA ILE A 18 -2.59 4.50 -0.42
C ILE A 18 -2.54 4.53 -1.96
N ASP A 19 -1.65 5.35 -2.53
CA ASP A 19 -1.44 5.43 -3.99
C ASP A 19 -1.04 4.06 -4.56
N ALA A 20 -0.18 3.31 -3.87
CA ALA A 20 0.20 1.96 -4.31
C ALA A 20 -1.02 1.00 -4.34
N ILE A 21 -1.91 1.06 -3.33
CA ILE A 21 -3.14 0.25 -3.33
C ILE A 21 -4.11 0.70 -4.44
N SER A 22 -4.24 2.02 -4.61
CA SER A 22 -5.09 2.65 -5.64
C SER A 22 -4.69 2.20 -7.04
N ASP A 23 -3.39 2.24 -7.34
CA ASP A 23 -2.84 1.81 -8.63
C ASP A 23 -3.03 0.31 -8.85
N HIS A 24 -2.73 -0.52 -7.85
CA HIS A 24 -2.82 -1.99 -7.93
C HIS A 24 -4.24 -2.49 -8.19
N GLU A 25 -5.20 -1.97 -7.42
CA GLU A 25 -6.60 -2.42 -7.49
C GLU A 25 -7.43 -1.61 -8.50
N HIS A 26 -6.81 -0.64 -9.17
CA HIS A 26 -7.45 0.25 -10.16
C HIS A 26 -8.69 0.95 -9.60
N MET A 27 -8.57 1.49 -8.40
CA MET A 27 -9.64 2.22 -7.70
C MET A 27 -9.22 3.65 -7.37
N ASP A 28 -10.18 4.50 -7.00
CA ASP A 28 -9.88 5.86 -6.56
C ASP A 28 -9.18 5.89 -5.20
N THR A 29 -8.51 7.01 -4.92
CA THR A 29 -7.68 7.20 -3.72
C THR A 29 -8.47 7.04 -2.42
N VAL A 30 -9.73 7.47 -2.37
CA VAL A 30 -10.57 7.34 -1.16
C VAL A 30 -10.94 5.87 -0.93
N SER A 31 -11.39 5.17 -1.97
CA SER A 31 -11.66 3.73 -1.90
C SER A 31 -10.42 2.93 -1.51
N ALA A 32 -9.24 3.31 -2.03
CA ALA A 32 -7.96 2.67 -1.67
C ALA A 32 -7.59 2.89 -0.20
N ALA A 33 -7.82 4.09 0.33
CA ALA A 33 -7.62 4.41 1.73
C ALA A 33 -8.53 3.57 2.64
N GLU A 34 -9.82 3.46 2.28
CA GLU A 34 -10.78 2.62 3.01
C GLU A 34 -10.39 1.13 2.99
N LEU A 35 -10.02 0.61 1.81
CA LEU A 35 -9.55 -0.77 1.67
C LEU A 35 -8.29 -1.02 2.50
N GLY A 36 -7.31 -0.12 2.39
CA GLY A 36 -6.06 -0.21 3.13
C GLY A 36 -6.29 -0.24 4.64
N GLU A 37 -7.09 0.69 5.16
CA GLU A 37 -7.45 0.75 6.58
C GLU A 37 -8.21 -0.51 7.03
N TYR A 38 -9.14 -1.01 6.22
CA TYR A 38 -9.82 -2.27 6.49
C TYR A 38 -8.83 -3.45 6.56
N LEU A 39 -7.87 -3.52 5.63
CA LEU A 39 -6.85 -4.56 5.62
C LEU A 39 -5.99 -4.50 6.90
N MET A 40 -5.69 -3.33 7.44
CA MET A 40 -4.92 -3.23 8.70
C MET A 40 -5.66 -3.83 9.91
N HIS A 41 -6.97 -4.03 9.82
CA HIS A 41 -7.80 -4.55 10.90
C HIS A 41 -8.16 -6.03 10.77
N ILE A 42 -7.76 -6.71 9.69
CA ILE A 42 -8.04 -8.13 9.49
C ILE A 42 -6.79 -9.00 9.59
N HIS A 43 -7.01 -10.28 9.91
CA HIS A 43 -5.92 -11.25 9.93
C HIS A 43 -5.24 -11.35 8.56
N HIS A 44 -3.91 -11.30 8.57
CA HIS A 44 -3.06 -11.26 7.38
C HIS A 44 -3.26 -10.07 6.43
N GLY A 45 -3.99 -9.03 6.81
CA GLY A 45 -4.22 -7.90 5.90
C GLY A 45 -2.97 -7.05 5.62
N PRO A 46 -2.08 -6.75 6.59
CA PRO A 46 -0.80 -6.10 6.30
C PRO A 46 0.06 -6.89 5.29
N GLN A 47 0.02 -8.22 5.35
CA GLN A 47 0.71 -9.10 4.40
C GLN A 47 0.09 -8.99 2.99
N LYS A 48 -1.23 -8.77 2.88
CA LYS A 48 -1.86 -8.54 1.57
C LYS A 48 -1.39 -7.22 0.95
N VAL A 49 -1.34 -6.14 1.73
CA VAL A 49 -0.81 -4.85 1.23
C VAL A 49 0.65 -4.98 0.83
N GLN A 50 1.47 -5.64 1.66
CA GLN A 50 2.87 -5.93 1.33
C GLN A 50 2.99 -6.71 0.02
N LYS A 51 2.11 -7.69 -0.21
CA LYS A 51 2.09 -8.49 -1.42
C LYS A 51 1.73 -7.65 -2.65
N MET A 52 0.69 -6.81 -2.58
CA MET A 52 0.28 -5.89 -3.66
C MET A 52 1.47 -5.04 -4.12
N ILE A 53 2.13 -4.36 -3.18
CA ILE A 53 3.28 -3.50 -3.49
C ILE A 53 4.44 -4.32 -4.08
N CYS A 54 4.66 -5.56 -3.63
CA CYS A 54 5.70 -6.43 -4.20
C CYS A 54 5.38 -6.86 -5.64
N GLU A 55 4.11 -7.15 -5.94
CA GLU A 55 3.64 -7.49 -7.29
C GLU A 55 3.86 -6.30 -8.25
N ASP A 56 3.49 -5.09 -7.84
CA ASP A 56 3.69 -3.88 -8.66
C ASP A 56 5.17 -3.54 -8.89
N ILE A 57 6.04 -3.80 -7.90
CA ILE A 57 7.49 -3.67 -8.08
C ILE A 57 7.96 -4.64 -9.15
N ALA A 58 7.49 -5.90 -9.12
CA ALA A 58 7.88 -6.91 -10.11
C ALA A 58 7.42 -6.50 -11.52
N ASP A 59 6.20 -6.01 -11.66
CA ASP A 59 5.66 -5.55 -12.94
C ASP A 59 6.41 -4.32 -13.47
N ALA A 60 6.67 -3.32 -12.62
CA ALA A 60 7.46 -2.16 -13.00
C ALA A 60 8.89 -2.54 -13.43
N LEU A 61 9.50 -3.54 -12.80
CA LEU A 61 10.80 -4.05 -13.21
C LEU A 61 10.74 -4.81 -14.55
N HIS A 62 9.69 -5.61 -14.78
CA HIS A 62 9.48 -6.31 -16.06
C HIS A 62 9.28 -5.34 -17.22
N GLU A 63 8.60 -4.22 -17.00
CA GLU A 63 8.39 -3.17 -17.99
C GLU A 63 9.62 -2.25 -18.18
N GLY A 64 10.65 -2.39 -17.34
CA GLY A 64 11.83 -1.51 -17.34
C GLY A 64 11.56 -0.13 -16.76
N ASN A 65 10.43 0.08 -16.08
CA ASN A 65 10.08 1.33 -15.42
C ASN A 65 10.77 1.44 -14.04
N LEU A 66 12.07 1.70 -14.07
CA LEU A 66 12.90 1.81 -12.86
C LEU A 66 12.50 2.99 -11.94
N THR A 67 11.81 4.00 -12.47
CA THR A 67 11.32 5.13 -11.68
C THR A 67 10.17 4.69 -10.78
N GLN A 68 9.15 4.04 -11.36
CA GLN A 68 8.02 3.47 -10.63
C GLN A 68 8.51 2.45 -9.59
N ALA A 69 9.38 1.52 -10.00
CA ALA A 69 9.91 0.49 -9.12
C ALA A 69 10.61 1.08 -7.88
N ARG A 70 11.36 2.19 -8.03
CA ARG A 70 12.00 2.87 -6.89
C ARG A 70 11.00 3.56 -5.97
N GLN A 71 9.95 4.16 -6.52
CA GLN A 71 8.90 4.80 -5.73
C GLN A 71 8.14 3.76 -4.90
N LEU A 72 7.73 2.66 -5.52
CA LEU A 72 7.07 1.54 -4.85
C LEU A 72 8.00 0.88 -3.81
N TYR A 73 9.29 0.70 -4.12
CA TYR A 73 10.24 0.17 -3.14
C TYR A 73 10.40 1.06 -1.91
N LYS A 74 10.38 2.39 -2.09
CA LYS A 74 10.39 3.33 -0.96
C LYS A 74 9.11 3.20 -0.12
N ALA A 75 7.95 3.16 -0.78
CA ALA A 75 6.66 2.97 -0.10
C ALA A 75 6.62 1.65 0.68
N LEU A 76 7.11 0.55 0.08
CA LEU A 76 7.24 -0.75 0.74
C LEU A 76 8.15 -0.66 1.96
N LYS A 77 9.31 -0.01 1.84
CA LYS A 77 10.26 0.11 2.95
C LYS A 77 9.65 0.85 4.14
N GLU A 78 8.94 1.95 3.87
CA GLU A 78 8.21 2.71 4.91
C GLU A 78 7.09 1.85 5.50
N PHE A 79 6.30 1.18 4.66
CA PHE A 79 5.23 0.28 5.11
C PHE A 79 5.73 -0.82 6.03
N LEU A 80 6.86 -1.45 5.73
CA LEU A 80 7.44 -2.50 6.59
C LEU A 80 8.02 -1.96 7.89
N ALA A 81 8.41 -0.68 7.93
CA ALA A 81 8.84 -0.02 9.16
C ALA A 81 7.66 0.30 10.06
N ASP A 82 6.54 0.73 9.47
CA ASP A 82 5.30 1.06 10.19
C ASP A 82 4.53 -0.21 10.62
N HIS A 83 4.59 -1.28 9.80
CA HIS A 83 3.86 -2.54 9.97
C HIS A 83 4.78 -3.77 9.90
N PRO A 84 5.64 -3.99 10.90
CA PRO A 84 6.60 -5.11 10.91
C PRO A 84 5.93 -6.49 10.88
N GLU A 85 4.67 -6.62 11.29
CA GLU A 85 3.85 -7.82 11.17
C GLU A 85 3.68 -8.28 9.72
N ALA A 86 3.77 -7.37 8.74
CA ALA A 86 3.71 -7.70 7.32
C ALA A 86 4.89 -8.58 6.86
N LEU A 87 6.02 -8.56 7.58
CA LEU A 87 7.17 -9.44 7.31
C LEU A 87 6.96 -10.88 7.78
N ARG A 88 6.03 -11.11 8.73
CA ARG A 88 5.81 -12.46 9.26
C ARG A 88 5.02 -13.26 8.25
N GLY A 89 5.74 -13.90 7.34
CA GLY A 89 5.23 -14.89 6.41
C GLY A 89 4.74 -16.13 7.15
N ASN A 90 3.43 -16.39 7.03
CA ASN A 90 2.81 -17.72 6.93
C ASN A 90 3.48 -18.87 7.71
N ILE A 91 3.51 -18.78 9.05
CA ILE A 91 3.70 -19.97 9.92
C ILE A 91 2.35 -20.67 10.07
#